data_AF-Q1I1A9-F1
#
_entry.id   AF-Q1I1A9-F1
#
_cell.length_a   1.000
_cell.length_b   1.000
_cell.length_c   1.000
_cell.angle_alpha   90.00
_cell.angle_beta   90.00
_cell.angle_gamma   90.00
#
_symmetry.space_group_name_H-M   'P 1'
#
loop_
_entity.id
_entity.type
_entity.pdbx_description
1 polymer ?
#
loop_
_entity_poly.entity_id
_entity_poly.type
_entity_poly.pdbx_seq_one_letter_code
_entity_poly.pdbx_strand_id
1 'polypeptide(L)'
;MAKRTAEDAAQTRADILAKATALFAEQGYAGTSAREISAAAGVTVGAMFHHFESKLALFEKVFESLELRLDAQAKAASKPELGLGALETFLAGVRSSLDFAEQRDFHRIVFVEAPVVLGEAKWREVDSRLGLKTVMAGTRALMAADLIAEQPVKPVAIMLLGAMNAAGFAIARGEDGIDKDALVDALRLLIIGPKRN
;
A
#
# COMPACT_ATOMS: atom_id res chain seq x y z
N MET A 1 13.57 -9.05 -39.73
CA MET A 1 13.23 -9.07 -38.28
C MET A 1 11.94 -8.29 -38.10
N ALA A 2 10.91 -8.91 -37.51
CA ALA A 2 9.66 -8.20 -37.24
C ALA A 2 9.89 -7.07 -36.22
N LYS A 3 9.38 -5.88 -36.51
CA LYS A 3 9.47 -4.72 -35.61
C LYS A 3 8.63 -5.02 -34.37
N ARG A 4 9.27 -5.11 -33.20
CA ARG A 4 8.59 -5.24 -31.91
C ARG A 4 7.48 -4.19 -31.82
N THR A 5 6.27 -4.63 -31.49
CA THR A 5 5.11 -3.75 -31.35
C THR A 5 5.16 -3.01 -30.01
N ALA A 6 4.36 -1.95 -29.87
CA ALA A 6 4.22 -1.27 -28.59
C ALA A 6 3.63 -2.20 -27.50
N GLU A 7 2.81 -3.16 -27.91
CA GLU A 7 2.23 -4.19 -27.04
C GLU A 7 3.31 -5.15 -26.51
N ASP A 8 4.22 -5.63 -27.38
CA ASP A 8 5.35 -6.47 -26.96
C ASP A 8 6.25 -5.76 -25.94
N ALA A 9 6.46 -4.46 -26.12
CA ALA A 9 7.25 -3.63 -25.21
C ALA A 9 6.55 -3.44 -23.85
N ALA A 10 5.22 -3.25 -23.85
CA ALA A 10 4.42 -3.14 -22.63
C ALA A 10 4.42 -4.46 -21.85
N GLN A 11 4.25 -5.59 -22.53
CA GLN A 11 4.30 -6.92 -21.91
C GLN A 11 5.68 -7.18 -21.30
N THR A 12 6.75 -6.93 -22.06
CA THR A 12 8.13 -7.08 -21.55
C THR A 12 8.36 -6.22 -20.30
N ARG A 13 7.86 -4.98 -20.29
CA ARG A 13 7.97 -4.08 -19.14
C ARG A 13 7.21 -4.63 -17.91
N ALA A 14 6.02 -5.18 -18.12
CA ALA A 14 5.23 -5.80 -17.06
C ALA A 14 5.90 -7.06 -16.49
N ASP A 15 6.48 -7.89 -17.35
CA ASP A 15 7.21 -9.10 -16.94
C ASP A 15 8.44 -8.76 -16.10
N ILE A 16 9.24 -7.76 -16.52
CA ILE A 16 10.37 -7.25 -15.74
C ILE A 16 9.90 -6.79 -14.36
N LEU A 17 8.82 -6.00 -14.30
CA LEU A 17 8.28 -5.48 -13.05
C LEU A 17 7.85 -6.62 -12.12
N ALA A 18 7.12 -7.61 -12.63
CA ALA A 18 6.65 -8.76 -11.85
C ALA A 18 7.80 -9.62 -11.31
N LYS A 19 8.83 -9.88 -12.13
CA LYS A 19 10.02 -10.64 -11.70
C LYS A 19 10.85 -9.87 -10.67
N ALA A 20 10.98 -8.56 -10.84
CA ALA A 20 11.65 -7.70 -9.86
C ALA A 20 10.90 -7.69 -8.52
N THR A 21 9.57 -7.58 -8.52
CA THR A 21 8.74 -7.66 -7.30
C THR A 21 9.01 -8.97 -6.55
N ALA A 22 8.97 -10.11 -7.24
CA ALA A 22 9.20 -11.40 -6.62
C ALA A 22 10.60 -11.51 -6.00
N LEU A 23 11.63 -11.10 -6.74
CA LEU A 23 13.02 -11.16 -6.26
C LEU A 23 13.29 -10.20 -5.10
N PHE A 24 12.80 -8.97 -5.16
CA PHE A 24 12.92 -8.01 -4.06
C PHE A 24 12.18 -8.47 -2.80
N ALA A 25 11.01 -9.10 -2.95
CA ALA A 25 10.26 -9.70 -1.84
C ALA A 25 11.00 -10.88 -1.20
N GLU A 26 11.75 -11.65 -1.99
CA GLU A 26 12.46 -12.83 -1.52
C GLU A 26 13.82 -12.49 -0.90
N GLN A 27 14.58 -11.60 -1.53
CA GLN A 27 16.01 -11.38 -1.27
C GLN A 27 16.34 -9.96 -0.80
N GLY A 28 15.38 -9.04 -0.84
CA GLY A 28 15.59 -7.62 -0.57
C GLY A 28 16.28 -6.88 -1.72
N TYR A 29 16.30 -5.54 -1.65
CA TYR A 29 16.87 -4.70 -2.70
C TYR A 29 18.37 -4.92 -2.88
N ALA A 30 19.11 -5.01 -1.77
CA ALA A 30 20.55 -5.19 -1.78
C ALA A 30 20.96 -6.59 -2.28
N GLY A 31 20.17 -7.63 -1.96
CA GLY A 31 20.43 -9.01 -2.37
C GLY A 31 20.14 -9.29 -3.84
N THR A 32 19.26 -8.52 -4.48
CA THR A 32 18.90 -8.73 -5.89
C THR A 32 19.77 -7.93 -6.86
N SER A 33 20.35 -8.60 -7.86
CA SER A 33 21.10 -7.96 -8.95
C SER A 33 20.26 -7.69 -10.20
N ALA A 34 20.69 -6.70 -11.00
CA ALA A 34 20.09 -6.42 -12.31
C ALA A 34 20.17 -7.63 -13.27
N ARG A 35 21.23 -8.43 -13.16
CA ARG A 35 21.46 -9.62 -13.98
C ARG A 35 20.43 -10.70 -13.66
N GLU A 36 20.17 -10.96 -12.38
CA GLU A 36 19.14 -11.92 -11.94
C GLU A 36 17.75 -11.52 -12.40
N ILE A 37 17.38 -10.24 -12.23
CA ILE A 37 16.08 -9.73 -12.70
C ILE A 37 15.95 -9.91 -14.22
N SER A 38 16.97 -9.49 -14.98
CA SER A 38 16.94 -9.62 -16.45
C SER A 38 16.84 -11.08 -16.91
N ALA A 39 17.56 -11.99 -16.24
CA ALA A 39 17.54 -13.41 -16.55
C ALA A 39 16.17 -14.02 -16.23
N ALA A 40 15.60 -13.69 -15.07
CA ALA A 40 14.27 -14.14 -14.67
C ALA A 40 13.15 -13.62 -15.59
N ALA A 41 13.34 -12.46 -16.20
CA ALA A 41 12.43 -11.86 -17.17
C ALA A 41 12.73 -12.27 -18.64
N GLY A 42 13.75 -13.08 -18.89
CA GLY A 42 14.11 -13.53 -20.25
C GLY A 42 14.63 -12.42 -21.16
N VAL A 43 15.19 -11.34 -20.60
CA VAL A 43 15.74 -10.20 -21.35
C VAL A 43 17.22 -9.98 -21.04
N THR A 44 17.90 -9.19 -21.89
CA THR A 44 19.25 -8.73 -21.57
C THR A 44 19.21 -7.61 -20.53
N VAL A 45 20.30 -7.40 -19.79
CA VAL A 45 20.43 -6.28 -18.84
C VAL A 45 20.24 -4.93 -19.55
N GLY A 46 20.79 -4.77 -20.76
CA GLY A 46 20.59 -3.56 -21.57
C GLY A 46 19.13 -3.34 -21.96
N ALA A 47 18.41 -4.39 -22.37
CA ALA A 47 16.99 -4.31 -22.66
C ALA A 47 16.16 -3.95 -21.42
N MET A 48 16.52 -4.48 -20.25
CA MET A 48 15.89 -4.09 -18.98
C MET A 48 16.10 -2.60 -18.68
N PHE A 49 17.33 -2.10 -18.84
CA PHE A 49 17.63 -0.69 -18.59
C PHE A 49 17.02 0.28 -19.62
N HIS A 50 16.64 -0.21 -20.81
CA HIS A 50 15.82 0.57 -21.73
C HIS A 50 14.38 0.80 -21.21
N HIS A 51 13.85 -0.10 -20.38
CA HIS A 51 12.52 0.05 -19.77
C HIS A 51 12.55 0.80 -18.42
N PHE A 52 13.64 0.64 -17.67
CA PHE A 52 13.82 1.23 -16.34
C PHE A 52 15.25 1.73 -16.21
N GLU A 53 15.45 3.04 -16.06
CA GLU A 53 16.78 3.67 -16.15
C GLU A 53 17.84 3.11 -15.18
N SER A 54 17.41 2.52 -14.07
CA SER A 54 18.29 1.89 -13.08
C SER A 54 17.55 0.85 -12.24
N LYS A 55 18.28 0.07 -11.44
CA LYS A 55 17.67 -0.83 -10.44
C LYS A 55 16.84 -0.04 -9.41
N LEU A 56 17.28 1.17 -9.04
CA LEU A 56 16.53 2.06 -8.16
C LEU A 56 15.22 2.51 -8.81
N ALA A 57 15.26 2.94 -10.08
CA ALA A 57 14.06 3.33 -10.81
C ALA A 57 13.06 2.16 -10.97
N LEU A 58 13.57 0.94 -11.18
CA LEU A 58 12.74 -0.26 -11.18
C LEU A 58 12.12 -0.54 -9.81
N PHE A 59 12.89 -0.42 -8.72
CA PHE A 59 12.38 -0.58 -7.37
C PHE A 59 11.31 0.46 -7.03
N GLU A 60 11.50 1.72 -7.41
CA GLU A 60 10.47 2.77 -7.26
C GLU A 60 9.16 2.38 -7.95
N LYS A 61 9.24 1.79 -9.14
CA LYS A 61 8.04 1.32 -9.86
C LYS A 61 7.41 0.09 -9.24
N VAL A 62 8.20 -0.81 -8.65
CA VAL A 62 7.68 -1.94 -7.87
C VAL A 62 6.91 -1.44 -6.66
N PHE A 63 7.50 -0.51 -5.90
CA PHE A 63 6.88 0.11 -4.73
C PHE A 63 5.57 0.83 -5.11
N GLU A 64 5.59 1.72 -6.11
CA GLU A 64 4.38 2.39 -6.61
C GLU A 64 3.29 1.39 -7.04
N SER A 65 3.67 0.27 -7.65
CA SER A 65 2.72 -0.76 -8.07
C SER A 65 2.08 -1.49 -6.88
N LEU A 66 2.79 -1.68 -5.77
CA LEU A 66 2.26 -2.27 -4.54
C LEU A 66 1.28 -1.32 -3.84
N GLU A 67 1.63 -0.04 -3.77
CA GLU A 67 0.76 1.01 -3.23
C GLU A 67 -0.55 1.13 -4.02
N LEU A 68 -0.49 1.02 -5.36
CA LEU A 68 -1.68 1.01 -6.21
C LEU A 68 -2.55 -0.26 -6.00
N ARG A 69 -1.92 -1.42 -5.77
CA ARG A 69 -2.64 -2.66 -5.43
C ARG A 69 -3.39 -2.52 -4.10
N LEU A 70 -2.72 -1.95 -3.08
CA LEU A 70 -3.31 -1.66 -1.78
C LEU A 70 -4.53 -0.74 -1.93
N ASP A 71 -4.36 0.41 -2.60
CA ASP A 71 -5.45 1.38 -2.79
C ASP A 71 -6.64 0.78 -3.56
N ALA A 72 -6.39 0.01 -4.62
CA ALA A 72 -7.44 -0.63 -5.42
C ALA A 72 -8.26 -1.65 -4.60
N GLN A 73 -7.58 -2.49 -3.80
CA GLN A 73 -8.26 -3.51 -3.00
C GLN A 73 -8.98 -2.90 -1.79
N ALA A 74 -8.39 -1.91 -1.12
CA ALA A 74 -9.05 -1.16 -0.05
C ALA A 74 -10.35 -0.50 -0.55
N LYS A 75 -10.33 0.08 -1.76
CA LYS A 75 -11.53 0.61 -2.42
C LYS A 75 -12.56 -0.46 -2.76
N ALA A 76 -12.11 -1.63 -3.23
CA ALA A 76 -13.00 -2.75 -3.53
C ALA A 76 -13.67 -3.33 -2.28
N ALA A 77 -12.98 -3.33 -1.14
CA ALA A 77 -13.51 -3.73 0.16
C ALA A 77 -14.49 -2.70 0.75
N SER A 78 -14.28 -1.42 0.44
CA SER A 78 -15.08 -0.30 0.95
C SER A 78 -16.32 -0.04 0.09
N LYS A 79 -17.30 -0.95 0.12
CA LYS A 79 -18.60 -0.73 -0.54
C LYS A 79 -19.31 0.48 0.10
N PRO A 80 -19.58 1.57 -0.65
CA PRO A 80 -20.17 2.76 -0.05
C PRO A 80 -21.56 2.49 0.52
N GLU A 81 -21.70 2.67 1.83
CA GLU A 81 -22.99 2.65 2.53
C GLU A 81 -23.24 4.00 3.23
N LEU A 82 -24.51 4.32 3.46
CA LEU A 82 -24.94 5.54 4.15
C LEU A 82 -25.34 5.25 5.60
N GLY A 83 -25.36 6.30 6.44
CA GLY A 83 -25.72 6.17 7.85
C GLY A 83 -24.74 5.27 8.61
N LEU A 84 -25.26 4.38 9.46
CA LEU A 84 -24.43 3.47 10.26
C LEU A 84 -23.54 2.54 9.42
N GLY A 85 -23.92 2.25 8.16
CA GLY A 85 -23.10 1.46 7.24
C GLY A 85 -21.78 2.14 6.87
N ALA A 86 -21.68 3.48 6.97
CA ALA A 86 -20.45 4.20 6.70
C ALA A 86 -19.28 3.78 7.61
N LEU A 87 -19.59 3.40 8.86
CA LEU A 87 -18.59 2.86 9.78
C LEU A 87 -18.07 1.51 9.30
N GLU A 88 -18.97 0.59 8.96
CA GLU A 88 -18.60 -0.74 8.49
C GLU A 88 -17.86 -0.68 7.17
N THR A 89 -18.26 0.21 6.24
CA THR A 89 -17.51 0.50 5.01
C THR A 89 -16.08 0.96 5.32
N PHE A 90 -15.91 1.89 6.25
CA PHE A 90 -14.59 2.41 6.63
C PHE A 90 -13.73 1.32 7.26
N LEU A 91 -14.27 0.57 8.22
CA LEU A 91 -13.57 -0.51 8.91
C LEU A 91 -13.25 -1.68 7.96
N ALA A 92 -14.08 -1.95 6.96
CA ALA A 92 -13.77 -2.93 5.91
C ALA A 92 -12.54 -2.51 5.07
N GLY A 93 -12.45 -1.22 4.72
CA GLY A 93 -11.25 -0.66 4.09
C GLY A 93 -9.99 -0.79 4.95
N VAL A 94 -10.11 -0.48 6.25
CA VAL A 94 -9.01 -0.64 7.22
C VAL A 94 -8.57 -2.10 7.33
N ARG A 95 -9.52 -3.03 7.50
CA ARG A 95 -9.24 -4.47 7.56
C ARG A 95 -8.52 -4.95 6.31
N SER A 96 -9.00 -4.54 5.13
CA SER A 96 -8.33 -4.86 3.86
C SER A 96 -6.92 -4.27 3.78
N SER A 97 -6.65 -3.12 4.38
CA SER A 97 -5.28 -2.57 4.42
C SER A 97 -4.35 -3.34 5.36
N LEU A 98 -4.88 -3.84 6.48
CA LEU A 98 -4.13 -4.69 7.40
C LEU A 98 -3.83 -6.08 6.78
N ASP A 99 -4.74 -6.62 5.97
CA ASP A 99 -4.49 -7.85 5.19
C ASP A 99 -3.28 -7.72 4.26
N PHE A 100 -2.98 -6.50 3.76
CA PHE A 100 -1.77 -6.25 2.96
C PHE A 100 -0.51 -6.26 3.81
N ALA A 101 -0.55 -5.70 5.03
CA ALA A 101 0.60 -5.69 5.91
C ALA A 101 1.08 -7.12 6.24
N GLU A 102 0.19 -8.11 6.19
CA GLU A 102 0.50 -9.54 6.37
C GLU A 102 1.09 -10.20 5.11
N GLN A 103 0.91 -9.62 3.92
CA GLN A 103 1.47 -10.17 2.68
C GLN A 103 2.99 -10.00 2.65
N ARG A 104 3.72 -11.11 2.47
CA ARG A 104 5.19 -11.14 2.52
C ARG A 104 5.85 -10.14 1.56
N ASP A 105 5.34 -10.00 0.34
CA ASP A 105 5.87 -9.09 -0.67
C ASP A 105 5.68 -7.63 -0.27
N PHE A 106 4.47 -7.27 0.15
CA PHE A 106 4.14 -5.95 0.64
C PHE A 106 4.97 -5.61 1.89
N HIS A 107 4.99 -6.50 2.88
CA HIS A 107 5.77 -6.35 4.10
C HIS A 107 7.24 -6.05 3.81
N ARG A 108 7.89 -6.94 3.04
CA ARG A 108 9.32 -6.81 2.76
C ARG A 108 9.61 -5.53 1.98
N ILE A 109 8.85 -5.26 0.91
CA ILE A 109 9.19 -4.17 0.00
C ILE A 109 8.79 -2.80 0.57
N VAL A 110 7.55 -2.67 1.07
CA VAL A 110 6.98 -1.37 1.48
C VAL A 110 7.46 -0.96 2.86
N PHE A 111 7.49 -1.89 3.83
CA PHE A 111 7.79 -1.54 5.22
C PHE A 111 9.24 -1.74 5.62
N VAL A 112 9.98 -2.65 4.97
CA VAL A 112 11.38 -2.94 5.31
C VAL A 112 12.35 -2.26 4.32
N GLU A 113 12.21 -2.51 3.02
CA GLU A 113 13.19 -2.06 2.03
C GLU A 113 12.99 -0.60 1.63
N ALA A 114 11.75 -0.16 1.36
CA ALA A 114 11.48 1.18 0.82
C ALA A 114 11.98 2.34 1.71
N PRO A 115 11.84 2.31 3.05
CA PRO A 115 12.38 3.38 3.91
C PRO A 115 13.91 3.52 3.80
N VAL A 116 14.61 2.39 3.61
CA VAL A 116 16.08 2.35 3.48
C VAL A 116 16.53 2.75 2.07
N VAL A 117 15.84 2.25 1.04
CA VAL A 117 16.22 2.42 -0.37
C VAL A 117 15.81 3.78 -0.93
N LEU A 118 14.61 4.26 -0.58
CA LEU A 118 14.05 5.53 -1.10
C LEU A 118 14.34 6.72 -0.18
N GLY A 119 14.65 6.45 1.09
CA GLY A 119 14.72 7.45 2.16
C GLY A 119 13.35 7.84 2.72
N GLU A 120 13.33 8.28 3.97
CA GLU A 120 12.12 8.57 4.76
C GLU A 120 11.18 9.58 4.07
N ALA A 121 11.74 10.62 3.45
CA ALA A 121 10.95 11.68 2.80
C ALA A 121 10.14 11.15 1.62
N LYS A 122 10.77 10.40 0.71
CA LYS A 122 10.12 9.87 -0.50
C LYS A 122 9.16 8.74 -0.19
N TRP A 123 9.52 7.88 0.77
CA TRP A 123 8.61 6.84 1.28
C TRP A 123 7.32 7.45 1.85
N ARG A 124 7.42 8.43 2.76
CA ARG A 124 6.24 9.12 3.32
C ARG A 124 5.41 9.84 2.26
N GLU A 125 6.04 10.51 1.30
CA GLU A 125 5.32 11.23 0.25
C GLU A 125 4.40 10.30 -0.56
N VAL A 126 4.92 9.14 -0.98
CA VAL A 126 4.17 8.21 -1.82
C VAL A 126 3.12 7.45 -1.03
N ASP A 127 3.50 6.88 0.11
CA ASP A 127 2.62 6.14 1.04
C ASP A 127 1.43 7.01 1.45
N SER A 128 1.68 8.28 1.80
CA SER A 128 0.61 9.16 2.27
C SER A 128 -0.31 9.65 1.15
N ARG A 129 0.13 9.74 -0.11
CA ARG A 129 -0.64 10.45 -1.14
C ARG A 129 -1.88 9.70 -1.62
N LEU A 130 -1.80 8.39 -1.80
CA LEU A 130 -2.95 7.56 -2.21
C LEU A 130 -3.85 7.28 -1.01
N GLY A 131 -3.28 6.83 0.10
CA GLY A 131 -3.99 6.57 1.35
C GLY A 131 -4.78 7.78 1.84
N LEU A 132 -4.19 8.98 1.84
CA LEU A 132 -4.86 10.18 2.34
C LEU A 132 -6.13 10.52 1.55
N LYS A 133 -6.14 10.37 0.22
CA LYS A 133 -7.36 10.64 -0.57
C LYS A 133 -8.48 9.68 -0.19
N THR A 134 -8.16 8.40 -0.02
CA THR A 134 -9.12 7.35 0.34
C THR A 134 -9.63 7.56 1.77
N VAL A 135 -8.75 7.84 2.75
CA VAL A 135 -9.13 8.13 4.13
C VAL A 135 -9.94 9.42 4.25
N MET A 136 -9.63 10.46 3.46
CA MET A 136 -10.44 11.69 3.42
C MET A 136 -11.86 11.44 2.90
N ALA A 137 -12.05 10.50 1.96
CA ALA A 137 -13.39 10.12 1.49
C ALA A 137 -14.17 9.40 2.60
N GLY A 138 -13.55 8.42 3.25
CA GLY A 138 -14.16 7.72 4.40
C GLY A 138 -14.49 8.66 5.56
N THR A 139 -13.59 9.59 5.90
CA THR A 139 -13.79 10.60 6.94
C THR A 139 -15.03 11.46 6.67
N ARG A 140 -15.25 11.89 5.41
CA ARG A 140 -16.47 12.62 5.03
C ARG A 140 -17.73 11.79 5.18
N ALA A 141 -17.67 10.50 4.83
CA ALA A 141 -18.82 9.60 5.01
C ALA A 141 -19.16 9.40 6.49
N LEU A 142 -18.17 9.28 7.37
CA LEU A 142 -18.37 9.19 8.82
C LEU A 142 -18.98 10.48 9.40
N MET A 143 -18.54 11.66 8.93
CA MET A 143 -19.14 12.95 9.33
C MET A 143 -20.59 13.08 8.84
N ALA A 144 -20.86 12.71 7.58
CA ALA A 144 -22.21 12.73 7.02
C ALA A 144 -23.19 11.74 7.70
N ALA A 145 -22.66 10.77 8.43
CA ALA A 145 -23.41 9.81 9.24
C ALA A 145 -23.54 10.22 10.72
N ASP A 146 -23.12 11.43 11.09
CA ASP A 146 -23.07 11.93 12.47
C ASP A 146 -22.24 11.06 13.45
N LEU A 147 -21.31 10.25 12.92
CA LEU A 147 -20.42 9.41 13.72
C LEU A 147 -19.17 10.16 14.18
N ILE A 148 -18.75 11.17 13.42
CA ILE A 148 -17.66 12.08 13.76
C ILE A 148 -18.18 13.51 13.66
N ALA A 149 -17.88 14.35 14.65
CA ALA A 149 -18.25 15.75 14.62
C ALA A 149 -17.70 16.47 13.38
N GLU A 150 -18.50 17.37 12.79
CA GLU A 150 -18.07 18.21 11.68
C GLU A 150 -16.85 19.04 12.06
N GLN A 151 -15.78 18.89 11.29
CA GLN A 151 -14.50 19.58 11.48
C GLN A 151 -13.67 19.49 10.19
N PRO A 152 -12.52 20.20 10.08
CA PRO A 152 -11.67 20.07 8.91
C PRO A 152 -11.27 18.61 8.64
N VAL A 153 -11.66 18.09 7.47
CA VAL A 153 -11.48 16.68 7.08
C VAL A 153 -10.01 16.26 7.04
N LYS A 154 -9.13 17.14 6.54
CA LYS A 154 -7.72 16.80 6.27
C LYS A 154 -6.93 16.47 7.55
N PRO A 155 -6.98 17.27 8.64
CA PRO A 155 -6.36 16.90 9.92
C PRO A 155 -6.81 15.54 10.45
N VAL A 156 -8.12 15.26 10.46
CA VAL A 156 -8.65 13.98 10.93
C VAL A 156 -8.14 12.83 10.06
N ALA A 157 -8.17 12.98 8.74
CA ALA A 157 -7.70 11.96 7.81
C ALA A 157 -6.19 11.68 7.95
N ILE A 158 -5.36 12.70 8.24
CA ILE A 158 -3.92 12.51 8.51
C ILE A 158 -3.73 11.69 9.80
N MET A 159 -4.48 11.99 10.86
CA MET A 159 -4.39 11.26 12.12
C MET A 159 -4.83 9.80 11.97
N LEU A 160 -5.95 9.56 11.27
CA LEU A 160 -6.44 8.21 10.98
C LEU A 160 -5.45 7.43 10.13
N LEU A 161 -4.91 8.04 9.06
CA LEU A 161 -3.91 7.39 8.21
C LEU A 161 -2.64 7.05 9.00
N GLY A 162 -2.17 7.95 9.87
CA GLY A 162 -1.02 7.69 10.74
C GLY A 162 -1.27 6.51 11.68
N ALA A 163 -2.46 6.42 12.28
CA ALA A 163 -2.84 5.29 13.14
C ALA A 163 -2.92 3.98 12.34
N MET A 164 -3.47 4.01 11.12
CA MET A 164 -3.52 2.85 10.22
C MET A 164 -2.13 2.37 9.83
N ASN A 165 -1.22 3.30 9.47
CA ASN A 165 0.16 2.97 9.14
C ASN A 165 0.89 2.34 10.33
N ALA A 166 0.72 2.92 11.53
CA ALA A 166 1.29 2.36 12.76
C ALA A 166 0.76 0.95 13.05
N ALA A 167 -0.54 0.72 12.86
CA ALA A 167 -1.16 -0.60 12.98
C ALA A 167 -0.60 -1.61 11.96
N GLY A 168 -0.41 -1.18 10.70
CA GLY A 168 0.25 -1.99 9.67
C GLY A 168 1.67 -2.38 10.06
N PHE A 169 2.46 -1.46 10.62
CA PHE A 169 3.80 -1.74 11.14
C PHE A 169 3.81 -2.72 12.32
N ALA A 170 2.84 -2.62 13.22
CA ALA A 170 2.75 -3.53 14.37
C ALA A 170 2.44 -4.97 13.92
N ILE A 171 1.50 -5.13 12.98
CA ILE A 171 1.18 -6.43 12.35
C ILE A 171 2.39 -6.99 11.59
N ALA A 172 3.01 -6.15 10.76
CA ALA A 172 4.21 -6.46 10.00
C ALA A 172 5.35 -7.05 10.86
N ARG A 173 5.57 -6.46 12.03
CA ARG A 173 6.62 -6.88 12.98
C ARG A 173 6.24 -8.06 13.84
N GLY A 174 4.98 -8.48 13.82
CA GLY A 174 4.46 -9.49 14.74
C GLY A 174 4.58 -9.07 16.19
N GLU A 175 4.22 -7.81 16.51
CA GLU A 175 4.25 -7.30 17.89
C GLU A 175 3.29 -8.11 18.78
N ASP A 176 3.78 -8.54 19.96
CA ASP A 176 3.03 -9.38 20.88
C ASP A 176 1.69 -8.74 21.30
N GLY A 177 0.61 -9.52 21.23
CA GLY A 177 -0.73 -9.07 21.63
C GLY A 177 -1.41 -8.13 20.64
N ILE A 178 -0.85 -7.92 19.45
CA ILE A 178 -1.46 -7.16 18.37
C ILE A 178 -2.04 -8.12 17.33
N ASP A 179 -3.35 -8.12 17.19
CA ASP A 179 -4.04 -8.78 16.08
C ASP A 179 -4.94 -7.79 15.32
N LYS A 180 -5.30 -8.19 14.10
CA LYS A 180 -6.08 -7.38 13.17
C LYS A 180 -7.48 -7.03 13.72
N ASP A 181 -8.12 -7.95 14.43
CA ASP A 181 -9.45 -7.74 14.99
C ASP A 181 -9.41 -6.71 16.13
N ALA A 182 -8.45 -6.85 17.04
CA ALA A 182 -8.20 -5.92 18.13
C ALA A 182 -7.91 -4.50 17.63
N LEU A 183 -7.12 -4.35 16.57
CA LEU A 183 -6.82 -3.06 15.95
C LEU A 183 -8.06 -2.40 15.31
N VAL A 184 -8.87 -3.19 14.59
CA VAL A 184 -10.11 -2.71 13.97
C VAL A 184 -11.13 -2.30 15.05
N ASP A 185 -11.26 -3.08 16.11
CA ASP A 185 -12.16 -2.76 17.23
C ASP A 185 -11.68 -1.54 18.03
N ALA A 186 -10.37 -1.40 18.24
CA ALA A 186 -9.80 -0.19 18.85
C ALA A 186 -10.12 1.06 18.01
N LEU A 187 -9.96 0.97 16.68
CA LEU A 187 -10.29 2.08 15.78
C LEU A 187 -11.79 2.39 15.77
N ARG A 188 -12.65 1.37 15.79
CA ARG A 188 -14.10 1.53 15.93
C ARG A 188 -14.43 2.35 17.17
N LEU A 189 -13.88 1.99 18.33
CA LEU A 189 -14.10 2.68 19.60
C LEU A 189 -13.57 4.11 19.61
N LEU A 190 -12.43 4.36 18.94
CA LEU A 190 -11.91 5.72 18.78
C LEU A 190 -12.82 6.61 17.93
N ILE A 191 -13.53 6.03 16.96
CA ILE A 191 -14.45 6.78 16.07
C ILE A 191 -15.78 7.06 16.78
N ILE A 192 -16.43 6.04 17.35
CA ILE A 192 -17.78 6.20 17.93
C ILE A 192 -17.78 6.66 19.40
N GLY A 193 -16.61 6.66 20.06
CA GLY A 193 -16.46 6.89 21.49
C GLY A 193 -16.99 5.73 22.35
N PRO A 194 -16.85 5.81 23.68
CA PRO A 194 -17.49 4.84 24.57
C PRO A 194 -19.01 4.90 24.39
N LYS A 195 -19.67 3.73 24.41
CA LYS A 195 -21.13 3.67 24.45
C LYS A 195 -21.61 4.57 25.59
N ARG A 196 -22.44 5.56 25.27
CA ARG A 196 -23.17 6.30 26.30
C ARG A 196 -24.08 5.29 27.00
N ASN A 197 -23.74 4.96 28.24
CA ASN A 197 -24.64 4.25 29.15
C ASN A 197 -25.88 5.10 29.44
#